data_AF-A0A7J8QML2-F1
#
_entry.id   AF-A0A7J8QML2-F1
#
_cell.length_a   1.000
_cell.length_b   1.000
_cell.length_c   1.000
_cell.angle_alpha   90.00
_cell.angle_beta   90.00
_cell.angle_gamma   90.00
#
_symmetry.space_group_name_H-M   'P 1'
#
loop_
_entity.id
_entity.type
_entity.pdbx_description
1 polymer ?
#
loop_
_entity_poly.entity_id
_entity_poly.type
_entity_poly.pdbx_seq_one_letter_code
_entity_poly.pdbx_strand_id
1 'polypeptide(L)'
;EAIDNLEDASNELILTDEEVVRFQIGEVFAHVPKEEVETRIEEMKELNSKNLEKLEEEKESVVAQMAELKKILYGKFKDSINLEED
;
A
#
# COMPACT_ATOMS: atom_id res chain seq x y z
N GLU A 1 -6.77 4.51 -2.36
CA GLU A 1 -6.74 5.94 -2.02
C GLU A 1 -5.37 6.58 -2.24
N ALA A 2 -4.29 6.20 -1.53
CA ALA A 2 -2.98 6.84 -1.73
C ALA A 2 -2.41 6.68 -3.15
N ILE A 3 -2.54 5.50 -3.77
CA ILE A 3 -2.11 5.26 -5.16
C ILE A 3 -3.00 6.03 -6.15
N ASP A 4 -4.31 6.03 -5.93
CA ASP A 4 -5.27 6.77 -6.78
C ASP A 4 -4.98 8.27 -6.77
N ASN A 5 -4.68 8.84 -5.60
CA ASN A 5 -4.30 10.25 -5.48
C ASN A 5 -2.99 10.58 -6.23
N LEU A 6 -2.02 9.65 -6.25
CA LEU A 6 -0.78 9.81 -7.03
C LEU A 6 -1.05 9.69 -8.54
N GLU A 7 -2.02 8.87 -8.94
CA GLU A 7 -2.47 8.75 -10.33
C GLU A 7 -3.14 10.05 -10.79
N ASP A 8 -4.06 10.58 -10.00
CA ASP A 8 -4.72 11.86 -10.26
C ASP A 8 -3.70 13.00 -10.35
N ALA A 9 -2.75 13.08 -9.41
CA ALA A 9 -1.68 14.08 -9.46
C ALA A 9 -0.80 13.95 -10.71
N SER A 10 -0.51 12.73 -11.15
CA SER A 10 0.24 12.46 -12.39
C SER A 10 -0.54 12.95 -13.61
N ASN A 11 -1.85 12.70 -13.65
CA ASN A 11 -2.72 13.12 -14.75
C ASN A 11 -2.80 14.65 -14.84
N GLU A 12 -2.95 15.34 -13.70
CA GLU A 12 -2.93 16.80 -13.64
C GLU A 12 -1.57 17.38 -14.07
N LEU A 13 -0.47 16.70 -13.72
CA LEU A 13 0.87 17.13 -14.11
C LEU A 13 1.08 17.07 -15.62
N ILE A 14 0.45 16.12 -16.32
CA ILE A 14 0.49 16.05 -17.79
C ILE A 14 -0.22 17.26 -18.43
N LEU A 15 -1.28 17.77 -17.80
CA LEU A 15 -2.11 18.85 -18.33
C LEU A 15 -1.49 20.24 -18.16
N THR A 16 -0.50 20.41 -17.29
CA THR A 16 0.15 21.71 -17.08
C THR A 16 1.28 21.98 -18.08
N ASP A 17 1.30 23.22 -18.59
CA ASP A 17 2.38 23.77 -19.42
C ASP A 17 3.53 24.36 -18.57
N GLU A 18 3.42 24.34 -17.24
CA GLU A 18 4.45 24.86 -16.34
C GLU A 18 5.68 23.92 -16.27
N GLU A 19 6.88 24.46 -16.51
CA GLU A 19 8.14 23.72 -16.37
C GLU A 19 8.53 23.46 -14.90
N VAL A 20 7.98 24.25 -13.98
CA VAL A 20 8.25 24.19 -12.54
C VAL A 20 6.92 24.21 -11.79
N VAL A 21 6.69 23.20 -10.97
CA VAL A 21 5.44 23.03 -10.21
C VAL A 21 5.69 23.09 -8.71
N ARG A 22 4.62 23.33 -7.94
CA ARG A 22 4.67 23.31 -6.48
C ARG A 22 4.46 21.89 -5.97
N PHE A 23 5.53 21.26 -5.49
CA PHE A 23 5.48 19.93 -4.89
C PHE A 23 5.36 20.03 -3.37
N GLN A 24 4.40 19.31 -2.78
CA GLN A 24 4.19 19.30 -1.32
C GLN A 24 5.17 18.37 -0.62
N ILE A 25 5.84 18.87 0.41
CA ILE A 25 6.74 18.10 1.28
C ILE A 25 6.34 18.39 2.73
N GLY A 26 5.63 17.44 3.35
CA GLY A 26 5.03 17.66 4.67
C GLY A 26 4.03 18.81 4.65
N GLU A 27 4.34 19.90 5.35
CA GLU A 27 3.48 21.08 5.49
C GLU A 27 3.87 22.25 4.56
N VAL A 28 4.91 22.08 3.72
CA VAL A 28 5.41 23.15 2.84
C VAL A 28 5.35 22.75 1.37
N PHE A 29 5.42 23.74 0.48
CA PHE A 29 5.55 23.54 -0.97
C PHE A 29 6.89 24.06 -1.46
N ALA A 30 7.58 23.24 -2.27
CA ALA A 30 8.79 23.61 -2.97
C ALA A 30 8.51 23.76 -4.46
N HIS A 31 9.20 24.71 -5.11
CA HIS A 31 9.21 24.80 -6.57
C HIS A 31 10.19 23.75 -7.09
N VAL A 32 9.68 22.79 -7.85
CA VAL A 32 10.46 21.64 -8.34
C VAL A 32 10.20 21.50 -9.84
N PRO A 33 11.23 21.19 -10.66
CA PRO A 33 11.04 20.92 -12.09
C PRO A 33 10.00 19.81 -12.30
N LYS A 34 9.13 19.99 -13.29
CA LYS A 34 8.05 19.03 -13.60
C LYS A 34 8.58 17.61 -13.80
N GLU A 35 9.65 17.43 -14.57
CA GLU A 35 10.26 16.12 -14.82
C GLU A 35 10.73 15.42 -13.53
N GLU A 36 11.23 16.19 -12.56
CA GLU A 36 11.63 15.63 -11.26
C GLU A 36 10.41 15.19 -10.46
N VAL A 37 9.31 15.96 -10.50
CA VAL A 37 8.05 15.58 -9.84
C VAL A 37 7.43 14.33 -10.47
N GLU A 38 7.44 14.22 -11.80
CA GLU A 38 6.98 13.02 -12.52
C GLU A 38 7.75 11.78 -12.05
N THR A 39 9.09 11.88 -12.01
CA THR A 39 9.96 10.79 -11.54
C THR A 39 9.64 10.40 -10.10
N ARG A 40 9.50 11.38 -9.20
CA ARG A 40 9.17 11.11 -7.78
C ARG A 40 7.80 10.46 -7.62
N ILE A 41 6.80 10.88 -8.39
CA ILE A 41 5.46 10.28 -8.34
C ILE A 41 5.54 8.80 -8.75
N GLU A 42 6.29 8.48 -9.82
CA GLU A 42 6.47 7.10 -10.26
C GLU A 42 7.18 6.24 -9.22
N GLU A 43 8.28 6.74 -8.64
CA GLU A 43 9.00 6.05 -7.55
C GLU A 43 8.10 5.79 -6.33
N MET A 44 7.24 6.75 -5.97
CA MET A 44 6.28 6.59 -4.88
C MET A 44 5.21 5.54 -5.20
N LYS A 45 4.70 5.50 -6.44
CA LYS A 45 3.74 4.47 -6.88
C LYS A 45 4.38 3.08 -6.82
N GLU A 46 5.59 2.92 -7.35
CA GLU A 46 6.30 1.64 -7.31
C GLU A 46 6.56 1.16 -5.88
N LEU A 47 7.04 2.05 -5.00
CA LEU A 47 7.32 1.72 -3.61
C LEU A 47 6.05 1.28 -2.89
N ASN A 48 4.96 2.02 -3.06
CA ASN A 48 3.68 1.69 -2.43
C ASN A 48 3.12 0.37 -2.95
N SER A 49 3.25 0.09 -4.25
CA SER A 49 2.81 -1.17 -4.85
C SER A 49 3.58 -2.37 -4.30
N LYS A 50 4.92 -2.27 -4.21
CA LYS A 50 5.78 -3.29 -3.61
C LYS A 50 5.47 -3.52 -2.12
N ASN A 51 5.20 -2.45 -1.38
CA ASN A 51 4.82 -2.56 0.03
C ASN A 51 3.45 -3.24 0.20
N LEU A 52 2.49 -2.95 -0.68
CA LEU A 52 1.17 -3.58 -0.67
C LEU A 52 1.30 -5.09 -0.94
N GLU A 53 2.02 -5.48 -1.99
CA GLU A 53 2.27 -6.88 -2.32
C GLU A 53 2.88 -7.64 -1.13
N LYS A 54 3.92 -7.07 -0.49
CA LYS A 54 4.55 -7.66 0.69
C LYS A 54 3.57 -7.85 1.86
N LEU A 55 2.70 -6.86 2.11
CA LEU A 55 1.70 -6.93 3.18
C LEU A 55 0.63 -7.98 2.88
N GLU A 56 0.25 -8.16 1.61
CA GLU A 56 -0.68 -9.21 1.18
C GLU A 56 -0.07 -10.60 1.39
N GLU A 57 1.19 -10.80 1.01
CA GLU A 57 1.92 -12.06 1.26
C GLU A 57 2.03 -12.37 2.77
N GLU A 58 2.36 -11.36 3.59
CA GLU A 58 2.44 -11.51 5.04
C GLU A 58 1.08 -11.88 5.63
N LYS A 59 0.00 -11.23 5.17
CA LYS A 59 -1.37 -11.54 5.58
C LYS A 59 -1.74 -12.98 5.23
N GLU A 60 -1.48 -13.42 4.00
CA GLU A 60 -1.76 -14.80 3.57
C GLU A 60 -1.00 -15.82 4.42
N SER A 61 0.29 -15.56 4.69
CA SER A 61 1.10 -16.40 5.57
C SER A 61 0.53 -16.50 6.98
N VAL A 62 0.12 -15.37 7.58
CA VAL A 62 -0.48 -15.35 8.92
C VAL A 62 -1.81 -16.10 8.95
N VAL A 63 -2.66 -15.93 7.93
CA VAL A 63 -3.95 -16.64 7.83
C VAL A 63 -3.71 -18.15 7.68
N ALA A 64 -2.73 -18.57 6.87
CA ALA A 64 -2.37 -19.97 6.72
C ALA A 64 -1.85 -20.58 8.03
N GLN A 65 -0.99 -19.87 8.76
CA GLN A 65 -0.50 -20.29 10.07
C GLN A 65 -1.63 -20.41 11.09
N MET A 66 -2.56 -19.45 11.10
CA MET A 66 -3.75 -19.49 11.96
C MET A 66 -4.62 -20.71 11.65
N ALA A 67 -4.87 -21.01 10.37
CA ALA A 67 -5.65 -22.18 9.97
C ALA A 67 -5.00 -23.49 10.44
N GLU A 68 -3.66 -23.59 10.35
CA GLU A 68 -2.94 -24.76 10.84
C GLU A 68 -3.00 -24.89 12.37
N LEU A 69 -2.82 -23.79 13.10
CA LEU A 69 -2.96 -23.76 14.55
C LEU A 69 -4.37 -24.18 15.00
N LYS A 70 -5.43 -23.71 14.31
CA LYS A 70 -6.81 -24.13 14.59
C LYS A 70 -6.96 -25.65 14.45
N LYS A 71 -6.42 -26.27 13.39
CA LYS A 71 -6.46 -27.74 13.22
C LYS A 71 -5.76 -28.47 14.36
N ILE A 72 -4.58 -28.00 14.78
CA ILE A 72 -3.84 -28.60 15.89
C ILE A 72 -4.66 -28.54 17.19
N LEU A 73 -5.28 -27.38 17.47
CA LEU A 73 -6.10 -27.18 18.66
C LEU A 73 -7.34 -28.06 18.66
N TYR A 74 -8.08 -28.13 17.54
CA TYR A 74 -9.23 -29.02 17.43
C TYR A 74 -8.85 -30.50 17.51
N GLY A 75 -7.70 -30.90 16.97
CA GLY A 75 -7.19 -32.27 17.13
C GLY A 75 -6.93 -32.64 18.59
N LYS A 76 -6.48 -31.67 19.41
CA LYS A 76 -6.14 -31.87 20.82
C LYS A 76 -7.34 -31.75 21.76
N PHE A 77 -8.18 -30.74 21.57
CA PHE A 77 -9.25 -30.36 22.50
C PHE A 77 -10.65 -30.75 22.03
N LYS A 78 -10.81 -31.10 20.74
CA LYS A 78 -12.08 -31.54 20.13
C LYS A 78 -13.22 -30.57 20.48
N ASP A 79 -14.32 -31.10 21.01
CA ASP A 79 -15.54 -30.38 21.36
C ASP A 79 -15.40 -29.50 22.62
N SER A 80 -14.22 -29.46 23.25
CA SER A 80 -13.97 -28.65 24.45
C SER A 80 -13.71 -27.17 24.13
N ILE A 81 -13.58 -26.80 22.85
CA ILE A 81 -13.30 -25.44 22.38
C ILE A 81 -14.11 -25.09 21.14
N ASN A 82 -14.34 -23.80 20.88
CA ASN A 82 -14.85 -23.28 19.62
C ASN A 82 -14.05 -22.03 19.21
N LEU A 83 -13.40 -22.07 18.04
CA LEU A 83 -12.46 -21.06 17.52
C LEU A 83 -12.91 -20.49 16.16
N GLU A 84 -14.13 -20.77 15.72
CA GLU A 84 -14.73 -20.13 14.55
C GLU A 84 -15.02 -18.65 14.86
N GLU A 85 -14.83 -17.77 13.87
CA GLU A 85 -15.31 -16.38 13.94
C GLU A 85 -16.77 -16.33 13.46
N ASP A 86 -17.59 -15.44 14.03
CA ASP A 86 -18.90 -15.07 13.46
C ASP A 86 -18.75 -14.40 12.08
#